data_AF-A0A6A4Z217-F1
#
_entry.id   AF-A0A6A4Z217-F1
#
_cell.length_a   1.000
_cell.length_b   1.000
_cell.length_c   1.000
_cell.angle_alpha   90.00
_cell.angle_beta   90.00
_cell.angle_gamma   90.00
#
_symmetry.space_group_name_H-M   'P 1'
#
loop_
_entity.id
_entity.type
_entity.pdbx_description
1 polymer ?
#
loop_
_entity_poly.entity_id
_entity_poly.type
_entity_poly.pdbx_seq_one_letter_code
_entity_poly.pdbx_strand_id
1 'polypeptide(L)'
;CQPEPTKDGQLSTWQQCGGNNYKGLSKCRDEDVCVKKIKTGAWGCVWNSQAPQKDAEEAEQQRSCSTNWSQCNGQNWPANNVCCQDQGFQCNFKNQYLSLCEPKPKKDVEEAEQQRSCSTNWSQCNGQNWPANNVCCQDQGFQCNFKNQYLSLCEPKPKKDAEDAEQATQPRFAQCGGQGYNGQNWPDNDKCQFWNQWYSQCVPKN
;
A
#
# COMPACT_ATOMS: atom_id res chain seq x y z
N CYS A 1 38.53 -47.24 -26.74
CA CYS A 1 37.36 -47.91 -27.35
C CYS A 1 37.01 -47.18 -28.64
N GLN A 2 37.06 -47.85 -29.78
CA GLN A 2 36.60 -47.29 -31.05
C GLN A 2 35.15 -47.76 -31.23
N PRO A 3 34.18 -46.86 -31.46
CA PRO A 3 32.78 -47.27 -31.52
C PRO A 3 32.52 -48.04 -32.82
N GLU A 4 31.61 -49.02 -32.79
CA GLU A 4 31.26 -49.90 -33.92
C GLU A 4 30.90 -49.11 -35.18
N PRO A 5 31.08 -49.61 -36.42
CA PRO A 5 30.75 -48.85 -37.62
C PRO A 5 29.27 -48.38 -37.66
N THR A 6 29.04 -47.18 -38.21
CA THR A 6 27.70 -46.63 -38.44
C THR A 6 26.90 -47.48 -39.42
N LYS A 7 25.58 -47.55 -39.23
CA LYS A 7 24.65 -48.03 -40.27
C LYS A 7 24.57 -47.02 -41.43
N ASP A 8 24.10 -47.46 -42.59
CA ASP A 8 23.90 -46.59 -43.75
C ASP A 8 22.99 -45.39 -43.40
N GLY A 9 23.44 -44.19 -43.79
CA GLY A 9 22.73 -42.94 -43.53
C GLY A 9 22.92 -42.39 -42.11
N GLN A 10 23.84 -42.93 -41.30
CA GLN A 10 24.21 -42.40 -39.98
C GLN A 10 25.63 -41.82 -39.97
N LEU A 11 25.80 -40.80 -39.15
CA LEU A 11 27.09 -40.16 -38.85
C LEU A 11 27.73 -40.79 -37.61
N SER A 12 29.05 -40.94 -37.64
CA SER A 12 29.83 -41.42 -36.50
C SER A 12 29.92 -40.39 -35.39
N THR A 13 30.23 -40.84 -34.17
CA THR A 13 30.53 -39.95 -33.03
C THR A 13 31.58 -38.92 -33.44
N TRP A 14 31.38 -37.66 -33.03
CA TRP A 14 32.20 -36.48 -33.38
C TRP A 14 32.07 -35.94 -34.80
N GLN A 15 31.32 -36.58 -35.71
CA GLN A 15 31.07 -36.03 -37.04
C GLN A 15 30.15 -34.80 -37.00
N GLN A 16 30.34 -33.89 -37.97
CA GLN A 16 29.46 -32.74 -38.14
C GLN A 16 28.08 -33.22 -38.59
N CYS A 17 27.03 -32.79 -37.91
CA CYS A 17 25.63 -33.18 -38.20
C CYS A 17 24.73 -31.98 -38.52
N GLY A 18 25.31 -30.77 -38.59
CA GLY A 18 24.58 -29.54 -38.83
C GLY A 18 25.43 -28.28 -38.71
N GLY A 19 24.76 -27.13 -38.82
CA GLY A 19 25.36 -25.80 -38.76
C GLY A 19 25.09 -24.96 -40.01
N ASN A 20 25.47 -23.69 -39.95
CA ASN A 20 25.26 -22.77 -41.07
C ASN A 20 25.96 -23.31 -42.32
N ASN A 21 25.21 -23.40 -43.43
CA ASN A 21 25.65 -23.92 -44.73
C ASN A 21 26.00 -25.42 -44.79
N TYR A 22 25.62 -26.22 -43.79
CA TYR A 22 25.81 -27.67 -43.83
C TYR A 22 24.79 -28.36 -44.77
N LYS A 23 25.28 -29.21 -45.68
CA LYS A 23 24.47 -29.94 -46.69
C LYS A 23 24.56 -31.47 -46.57
N GLY A 24 25.22 -31.98 -45.52
CA GLY A 24 25.41 -33.42 -45.32
C GLY A 24 24.29 -34.08 -44.52
N LEU A 25 24.51 -35.35 -44.15
CA LEU A 25 23.61 -36.12 -43.29
C LEU A 25 23.48 -35.46 -41.90
N SER A 26 22.30 -35.46 -41.31
CA SER A 26 22.06 -34.88 -39.97
C SER A 26 21.80 -35.92 -38.89
N LYS A 27 21.68 -37.21 -39.26
CA LYS A 27 21.35 -38.30 -38.35
C LYS A 27 22.63 -38.89 -37.76
N CYS A 28 22.77 -38.84 -36.44
CA CYS A 28 23.83 -39.53 -35.70
C CYS A 28 23.50 -41.03 -35.52
N ARG A 29 24.43 -41.79 -34.94
CA ARG A 29 24.16 -43.14 -34.42
C ARG A 29 23.04 -43.11 -33.38
N ASP A 30 22.45 -44.27 -33.11
CA ASP A 30 21.27 -44.38 -32.24
C ASP A 30 21.59 -43.94 -30.79
N GLU A 31 22.84 -44.10 -30.34
CA GLU A 31 23.36 -43.70 -29.03
C GLU A 31 23.93 -42.26 -28.95
N ASP A 32 24.02 -41.59 -30.10
CA ASP A 32 24.58 -40.25 -30.24
C ASP A 32 23.48 -39.22 -30.52
N VAL A 33 23.69 -37.99 -30.04
CA VAL A 33 22.81 -36.86 -30.30
C VAL A 33 23.56 -35.75 -31.02
N CYS A 34 22.89 -35.14 -32.00
CA CYS A 34 23.43 -33.99 -32.72
C CYS A 34 23.27 -32.73 -31.88
N VAL A 35 24.38 -32.15 -31.43
CA VAL A 35 24.36 -30.95 -30.56
C VAL A 35 25.19 -29.83 -31.15
N LYS A 36 24.78 -28.58 -30.90
CA LYS A 36 25.56 -27.39 -31.21
C LYS A 36 26.76 -27.32 -30.25
N LYS A 37 27.98 -27.54 -30.75
CA LYS A 37 29.17 -27.69 -29.89
C LYS A 37 29.81 -26.36 -29.44
N ILE A 38 29.52 -25.22 -30.10
CA ILE A 38 30.23 -23.95 -29.86
C ILE A 38 29.33 -22.73 -30.20
N LYS A 39 29.62 -21.55 -29.62
CA LYS A 39 29.07 -20.23 -30.04
C LYS A 39 29.23 -19.94 -31.54
N THR A 40 30.13 -20.63 -32.24
CA THR A 40 30.38 -20.48 -33.69
C THR A 40 29.30 -21.10 -34.58
N GLY A 41 28.32 -21.83 -34.03
CA GLY A 41 27.19 -22.34 -34.81
C GLY A 41 27.37 -23.72 -35.43
N ALA A 42 28.49 -24.41 -35.18
CA ALA A 42 28.74 -25.75 -35.69
C ALA A 42 28.05 -26.83 -34.82
N TRP A 43 27.51 -27.87 -35.47
CA TRP A 43 26.84 -28.99 -34.80
C TRP A 43 27.59 -30.29 -35.03
N GLY A 44 27.72 -31.13 -34.02
CA GLY A 44 28.33 -32.45 -34.16
C GLY A 44 27.69 -33.51 -33.27
N CYS A 45 27.79 -34.76 -33.71
CA CYS A 45 27.35 -35.92 -32.94
C CYS A 45 28.22 -36.08 -31.69
N VAL A 46 27.59 -36.33 -30.55
CA VAL A 46 28.23 -36.70 -29.27
C VAL A 46 27.44 -37.81 -28.63
N TRP A 47 28.09 -38.61 -27.79
CA TRP A 47 27.39 -39.53 -26.92
C TRP A 47 26.31 -38.79 -26.12
N ASN A 48 25.14 -39.40 -25.99
CA ASN A 48 24.06 -38.81 -25.20
C ASN A 48 24.47 -38.46 -23.76
N SER A 49 25.42 -39.22 -23.18
CA SER A 49 25.98 -38.94 -21.84
C SER A 49 26.94 -37.74 -21.80
N GLN A 50 27.47 -37.31 -22.95
CA GLN A 50 28.33 -36.13 -23.11
C GLN A 50 27.63 -34.99 -23.86
N ALA A 51 26.38 -35.20 -24.25
CA ALA A 51 25.54 -34.12 -24.67
C ALA A 51 25.48 -33.09 -23.54
N PRO A 52 25.70 -31.79 -23.81
CA PRO A 52 25.45 -30.77 -22.81
C PRO A 52 24.04 -31.03 -22.29
N GLN A 53 23.94 -31.32 -20.99
CA GLN A 53 22.69 -31.74 -20.37
C GLN A 53 21.84 -30.49 -20.17
N LYS A 54 21.43 -29.87 -21.29
CA LYS A 54 20.68 -28.62 -21.38
C LYS A 54 20.88 -27.81 -20.11
N ASP A 55 22.15 -27.41 -19.91
CA ASP A 55 22.68 -27.16 -18.58
C ASP A 55 21.70 -26.28 -17.83
N ALA A 56 21.25 -26.79 -16.69
CA ALA A 56 20.40 -26.08 -15.74
C ALA A 56 21.01 -24.71 -15.34
N GLU A 57 22.27 -24.46 -15.70
CA GLU A 57 23.03 -23.24 -15.59
C GLU A 57 22.49 -22.06 -16.46
N GLU A 58 21.81 -22.30 -17.59
CA GLU A 58 21.04 -21.24 -18.30
C GLU A 58 19.57 -21.14 -17.81
N ALA A 59 19.08 -22.14 -17.06
CA ALA A 59 17.83 -22.05 -16.30
C ALA A 59 18.02 -21.39 -14.92
N GLU A 60 19.27 -21.23 -14.48
CA GLU A 60 19.69 -20.55 -13.25
C GLU A 60 20.28 -19.15 -13.48
N GLN A 61 20.27 -18.63 -14.71
CA GLN A 61 20.12 -17.17 -14.88
C GLN A 61 18.68 -16.83 -14.54
N GLN A 62 18.51 -16.83 -13.22
CA GLN A 62 17.41 -16.49 -12.38
C GLN A 62 16.26 -15.84 -13.15
N ARG A 63 15.06 -16.25 -12.74
CA ARG A 63 13.89 -15.36 -12.66
C ARG A 63 14.20 -14.15 -11.74
N SER A 64 15.36 -13.53 -11.91
CA SER A 64 15.81 -12.35 -11.22
C SER A 64 15.11 -11.23 -11.93
N CYS A 65 14.08 -10.76 -11.27
CA CYS A 65 13.44 -9.53 -11.65
C CYS A 65 14.46 -8.38 -11.65
N SER A 66 14.17 -7.38 -12.47
CA SER A 66 15.08 -6.25 -12.67
C SER A 66 15.14 -5.39 -11.39
N THR A 67 16.32 -4.87 -11.07
CA THR A 67 16.53 -3.97 -9.93
C THR A 67 15.84 -2.63 -10.13
N ASN A 68 15.68 -1.86 -9.05
CA ASN A 68 15.07 -0.53 -9.08
C ASN A 68 15.75 0.36 -10.13
N TRP A 69 14.96 1.07 -10.93
CA TRP A 69 15.38 1.92 -12.06
C TRP A 69 16.05 1.20 -13.24
N SER A 70 16.12 -0.13 -13.24
CA SER A 70 16.74 -0.90 -14.31
C SER A 70 15.75 -1.23 -15.42
N GLN A 71 16.28 -1.51 -16.62
CA GLN A 71 15.46 -1.97 -17.75
C GLN A 71 14.79 -3.29 -17.41
N CYS A 72 13.51 -3.43 -17.74
CA CYS A 72 12.68 -4.60 -17.43
C CYS A 72 11.88 -5.14 -18.63
N ASN A 73 11.93 -4.44 -19.78
CA ASN A 73 11.34 -4.89 -21.05
C ASN A 73 11.91 -4.09 -22.25
N GLY A 74 11.65 -4.55 -23.47
CA GLY A 74 12.03 -3.90 -24.74
C GLY A 74 12.12 -4.87 -25.93
N GLN A 75 12.36 -4.37 -27.13
CA GLN A 75 12.63 -5.21 -28.31
C GLN A 75 13.89 -6.06 -28.09
N ASN A 76 13.80 -7.37 -28.36
CA ASN A 76 14.80 -8.40 -28.05
C ASN A 76 14.99 -8.70 -26.55
N TRP A 77 14.06 -8.28 -25.67
CA TRP A 77 14.06 -8.69 -24.27
C TRP A 77 13.73 -10.18 -24.12
N PRO A 78 14.41 -10.92 -23.23
CA PRO A 78 14.06 -12.31 -22.96
C PRO A 78 12.63 -12.41 -22.43
N ALA A 79 11.75 -13.07 -23.19
CA ALA A 79 10.29 -13.05 -23.01
C ALA A 79 9.76 -13.55 -21.64
N ASN A 80 10.63 -14.14 -20.81
CA ASN A 80 10.27 -14.74 -19.53
C ASN A 80 10.72 -13.94 -18.29
N ASN A 81 11.23 -12.71 -18.45
CA ASN A 81 11.79 -11.89 -17.35
C ASN A 81 11.23 -10.45 -17.32
N VAL A 82 9.93 -10.27 -17.54
CA VAL A 82 9.26 -8.96 -17.37
C VAL A 82 8.76 -8.84 -15.93
N CYS A 83 9.65 -8.51 -15.00
CA CYS A 83 9.31 -8.26 -13.60
C CYS A 83 10.32 -7.34 -12.90
N CYS A 84 9.91 -6.72 -11.79
CA CYS A 84 10.74 -5.90 -10.90
C CYS A 84 10.97 -6.60 -9.57
N GLN A 85 12.19 -6.52 -9.02
CA GLN A 85 12.57 -7.21 -7.79
C GLN A 85 11.78 -6.66 -6.58
N ASP A 86 11.60 -5.35 -6.54
CA ASP A 86 10.81 -4.67 -5.52
C ASP A 86 9.31 -4.71 -5.86
N GLN A 87 8.50 -5.18 -4.91
CA GLN A 87 7.04 -5.22 -5.04
C GLN A 87 6.42 -3.82 -5.11
N GLY A 88 7.12 -2.78 -4.64
CA GLY A 88 6.74 -1.38 -4.78
C GLY A 88 7.03 -0.78 -6.16
N PHE A 89 7.67 -1.54 -7.07
CA PHE A 89 8.03 -1.10 -8.42
C PHE A 89 7.26 -1.88 -9.48
N GLN A 90 6.97 -1.23 -10.61
CA GLN A 90 6.37 -1.86 -11.79
C GLN A 90 7.15 -1.52 -13.04
N CYS A 91 7.11 -2.42 -14.02
CA CYS A 91 7.76 -2.22 -15.30
C CYS A 91 6.94 -1.24 -16.15
N ASN A 92 7.36 0.02 -16.18
CA ASN A 92 6.71 1.10 -16.91
C ASN A 92 7.27 1.21 -18.33
N PHE A 93 6.38 1.13 -19.31
CA PHE A 93 6.72 1.32 -20.71
C PHE A 93 7.19 2.75 -20.99
N LYS A 94 8.34 2.90 -21.65
CA LYS A 94 8.82 4.20 -22.15
C LYS A 94 8.71 4.27 -23.67
N ASN A 95 9.20 3.25 -24.35
CA ASN A 95 9.12 3.10 -25.80
C ASN A 95 9.34 1.63 -26.20
N GLN A 96 9.27 1.35 -27.51
CA GLN A 96 9.41 -0.01 -28.05
C GLN A 96 10.71 -0.74 -27.67
N TYR A 97 11.77 0.00 -27.34
CA TYR A 97 13.08 -0.55 -26.95
C TYR A 97 13.32 -0.55 -25.44
N LEU A 98 12.49 0.16 -24.66
CA LEU A 98 12.78 0.46 -23.25
C LEU A 98 11.53 0.47 -22.38
N SER A 99 11.58 -0.32 -21.31
CA SER A 99 10.72 -0.17 -20.13
C SER A 99 11.59 -0.21 -18.88
N LEU A 100 11.23 0.55 -17.84
CA LEU A 100 12.01 0.71 -16.62
C LEU A 100 11.21 0.26 -15.40
N CYS A 101 11.87 -0.40 -14.44
CA CYS A 101 11.31 -0.62 -13.11
C CYS A 101 11.30 0.71 -12.37
N GLU A 102 10.13 1.32 -12.30
CA GLU A 102 9.91 2.56 -11.58
C GLU A 102 8.92 2.33 -10.45
N PRO A 103 8.89 3.21 -9.43
CA PRO A 103 7.91 3.10 -8.36
C PRO A 103 6.51 2.96 -8.97
N LYS A 104 5.75 2.00 -8.48
CA LYS A 104 4.32 1.95 -8.76
C LYS A 104 3.79 3.33 -8.40
N PRO A 105 3.03 3.99 -9.31
CA PRO A 105 2.20 5.08 -8.85
C PRO A 105 1.42 4.48 -7.70
N LYS A 106 1.47 5.10 -6.52
CA LYS A 106 0.63 4.67 -5.42
C LYS A 106 -0.79 4.71 -5.99
N LYS A 107 -1.33 3.55 -6.37
CA LYS A 107 -2.74 3.37 -6.66
C LYS A 107 -3.39 3.65 -5.33
N ASP A 108 -3.69 4.90 -5.06
CA ASP A 108 -4.54 5.34 -3.97
C ASP A 108 -4.27 4.58 -2.66
N VAL A 109 -2.98 4.32 -2.37
CA VAL A 109 -2.49 4.13 -1.00
C VAL A 109 -2.11 5.49 -0.42
N GLU A 110 -2.56 6.57 -1.08
CA GLU A 110 -3.02 7.77 -0.38
C GLU A 110 -4.39 7.59 0.27
N GLU A 111 -5.15 6.51 -0.02
CA GLU A 111 -6.51 6.32 0.50
C GLU A 111 -6.66 5.21 1.56
N ALA A 112 -5.63 4.38 1.79
CA ALA A 112 -5.64 3.34 2.84
C ALA A 112 -4.59 3.52 3.95
N GLU A 113 -3.61 4.42 3.79
CA GLU A 113 -2.66 4.81 4.84
C GLU A 113 -2.62 6.32 5.09
N GLN A 114 -3.64 7.05 4.66
CA GLN A 114 -4.10 8.12 5.52
C GLN A 114 -4.63 7.44 6.78
N GLN A 115 -3.71 7.27 7.74
CA GLN A 115 -4.02 7.43 9.16
C GLN A 115 -5.23 8.34 9.23
N ARG A 116 -6.26 7.97 9.99
CA ARG A 116 -7.41 8.84 10.32
C ARG A 116 -6.87 10.08 11.04
N SER A 117 -6.15 10.91 10.30
CA SER A 117 -5.44 12.07 10.72
C SER A 117 -6.48 13.12 10.56
N CYS A 118 -7.18 13.31 11.66
CA CYS A 118 -8.12 14.38 11.78
C CYS A 118 -7.46 15.72 11.42
N SER A 119 -8.28 16.68 11.04
CA SER A 119 -7.81 18.01 10.68
C SER A 119 -7.26 18.74 11.90
N THR A 120 -6.17 19.49 11.71
CA THR A 120 -5.58 20.36 12.73
C THR A 120 -6.50 21.53 13.09
N ASN A 121 -6.21 22.21 14.20
CA ASN A 121 -6.96 23.38 14.66
C ASN A 121 -7.00 24.45 13.55
N TRP A 122 -8.19 25.01 13.31
CA TRP A 122 -8.51 25.98 12.25
C TRP A 122 -8.38 25.47 10.81
N SER A 123 -8.13 24.18 10.59
CA SER A 123 -8.04 23.60 9.25
C SER A 123 -9.40 23.11 8.73
N GLN A 124 -9.49 22.98 7.40
CA GLN A 124 -10.67 22.42 6.76
C GLN A 124 -10.88 20.97 7.21
N CYS A 125 -12.13 20.59 7.47
CA CYS A 125 -12.51 19.27 7.99
C CYS A 125 -13.70 18.64 7.26
N ASN A 126 -14.32 19.39 6.33
CA ASN A 126 -15.37 18.92 5.44
C ASN A 126 -15.57 19.91 4.26
N GLY A 127 -16.34 19.50 3.24
CA GLY A 127 -16.68 20.29 2.05
C GLY A 127 -17.02 19.41 0.84
N GLN A 128 -17.42 20.02 -0.27
CA GLN A 128 -17.60 19.31 -1.53
C GLN A 128 -16.27 18.68 -1.99
N ASN A 129 -16.32 17.42 -2.43
CA ASN A 129 -15.16 16.57 -2.74
C ASN A 129 -14.26 16.24 -1.53
N TRP A 130 -14.74 16.44 -0.29
CA TRP A 130 -14.02 15.98 0.91
C TRP A 130 -14.10 14.45 1.03
N PRO A 131 -13.01 13.76 1.43
CA PRO A 131 -13.04 12.31 1.63
C PRO A 131 -14.09 11.93 2.67
N ALA A 132 -15.08 11.11 2.28
CA ALA A 132 -16.27 10.81 3.09
C ALA A 132 -15.96 10.21 4.48
N ASN A 133 -14.78 9.59 4.64
CA ASN A 133 -14.37 8.91 5.87
C ASN A 133 -13.41 9.73 6.76
N ASN A 134 -13.20 11.02 6.46
CA ASN A 134 -12.20 11.85 7.16
C ASN A 134 -12.77 13.16 7.72
N VAL A 135 -13.98 13.12 8.31
CA VAL A 135 -14.59 14.27 8.99
C VAL A 135 -14.31 14.18 10.49
N CYS A 136 -13.16 14.69 10.93
CA CYS A 136 -12.81 14.80 12.35
C CYS A 136 -11.78 15.91 12.62
N CYS A 137 -11.67 16.34 13.89
CA CYS A 137 -10.66 17.28 14.37
C CYS A 137 -9.69 16.59 15.34
N GLN A 138 -8.39 16.91 15.29
CA GLN A 138 -7.37 16.27 16.14
C GLN A 138 -7.61 16.56 17.62
N ASP A 139 -7.96 17.81 17.93
CA ASP A 139 -8.24 18.26 19.27
C ASP A 139 -9.68 17.95 19.66
N GLN A 140 -9.87 17.27 20.79
CA GLN A 140 -11.19 16.97 21.36
C GLN A 140 -11.96 18.24 21.78
N GLY A 141 -11.26 19.36 21.98
CA GLY A 141 -11.85 20.68 22.22
C GLY A 141 -12.34 21.38 20.95
N PHE A 142 -12.14 20.80 19.77
CA PHE A 142 -12.54 21.36 18.48
C PHE A 142 -13.63 20.49 17.83
N GLN A 143 -14.51 21.13 17.03
CA GLN A 143 -15.51 20.45 16.22
C GLN A 143 -15.52 20.98 14.80
N CYS A 144 -15.92 20.13 13.86
CA CYS A 144 -16.03 20.50 12.46
C CYS A 144 -17.28 21.35 12.23
N ASN A 145 -17.11 22.67 12.20
CA ASN A 145 -18.18 23.63 12.02
C ASN A 145 -18.44 23.91 10.54
N PHE A 146 -19.67 23.70 10.10
CA PHE A 146 -20.11 24.02 8.75
C PHE A 146 -20.07 25.53 8.51
N LYS A 147 -19.45 25.95 7.40
CA LYS A 147 -19.47 27.35 6.93
C LYS A 147 -20.30 27.50 5.66
N ASN A 148 -20.07 26.63 4.69
CA ASN A 148 -20.82 26.53 3.45
C ASN A 148 -20.60 25.16 2.78
N GLN A 149 -21.25 24.93 1.64
CA GLN A 149 -21.16 23.65 0.90
C GLN A 149 -19.74 23.21 0.53
N TYR A 150 -18.79 24.15 0.42
CA TYR A 150 -17.39 23.87 0.05
C TYR A 150 -16.46 23.84 1.27
N LEU A 151 -16.88 24.32 2.44
CA LEU A 151 -15.99 24.59 3.57
C LEU A 151 -16.64 24.30 4.91
N SER A 152 -15.97 23.47 5.71
CA SER A 152 -16.16 23.37 7.15
C SER A 152 -14.80 23.42 7.84
N LEU A 153 -14.72 24.07 9.01
CA LEU A 153 -13.45 24.31 9.72
C LEU A 153 -13.48 23.65 11.10
N CYS A 154 -12.34 23.08 11.51
CA CYS A 154 -12.11 22.70 12.90
C CYS A 154 -11.95 23.96 13.72
N GLU A 155 -13.01 24.36 14.39
CA GLU A 155 -12.99 25.50 15.30
C GLU A 155 -13.22 24.99 16.72
N PRO A 156 -12.85 25.78 17.74
CA PRO A 156 -13.18 25.43 19.11
C PRO A 156 -14.65 25.06 19.16
N LYS A 157 -14.95 23.93 19.80
CA LYS A 157 -16.30 23.69 20.28
C LYS A 157 -16.70 24.98 20.97
N PRO A 158 -17.89 25.53 20.68
CA PRO A 158 -18.42 26.51 21.60
C PRO A 158 -18.26 25.84 22.95
N LYS A 159 -17.52 26.49 23.85
CA LYS A 159 -17.70 26.15 25.25
C LYS A 159 -19.22 26.29 25.34
N LYS A 160 -19.94 25.18 25.52
CA LYS A 160 -21.04 25.23 26.46
C LYS A 160 -20.37 25.93 27.59
N ASP A 161 -20.71 27.21 27.74
CA ASP A 161 -19.95 28.07 28.60
C ASP A 161 -19.71 27.24 29.85
N ALA A 162 -18.48 27.28 30.36
CA ALA A 162 -18.31 27.01 31.77
C ALA A 162 -19.00 28.15 32.56
N GLU A 163 -20.26 28.41 32.24
CA GLU A 163 -21.36 29.10 32.89
C GLU A 163 -22.60 28.18 32.91
N ASP A 164 -22.51 26.89 32.53
CA ASP A 164 -23.64 25.96 32.68
C ASP A 164 -23.24 24.49 32.96
N ALA A 165 -22.12 24.31 33.68
CA ALA A 165 -21.78 23.05 34.35
C ALA A 165 -21.03 23.23 35.68
N GLU A 166 -21.03 24.43 36.24
CA GLU A 166 -21.18 24.52 37.70
C GLU A 166 -22.69 24.42 37.89
N GLN A 167 -23.16 23.47 38.70
CA GLN A 167 -24.54 23.50 39.16
C GLN A 167 -24.84 24.94 39.53
N ALA A 168 -25.74 25.58 38.79
CA ALA A 168 -26.16 26.94 39.08
C ALA A 168 -26.95 26.87 40.38
N THR A 169 -26.19 26.80 41.46
CA THR A 169 -26.66 26.75 42.82
C THR A 169 -26.64 28.17 43.31
N GLN A 170 -27.79 28.62 43.79
CA GLN A 170 -27.97 29.95 44.33
C GLN A 170 -26.84 30.30 45.32
N PRO A 171 -26.30 31.54 45.33
CA PRO A 171 -25.24 31.88 46.27
C PRO A 171 -25.70 31.69 47.72
N ARG A 172 -24.76 31.45 48.63
CA ARG A 172 -25.05 31.34 50.06
C ARG A 172 -25.84 32.59 50.53
N PHE A 173 -26.89 32.37 51.32
CA PHE A 173 -27.86 33.38 51.77
C PHE A 173 -28.82 33.94 50.71
N ALA A 174 -28.82 33.44 49.48
CA ALA A 174 -29.85 33.79 48.50
C ALA A 174 -31.21 33.14 48.82
N GLN A 175 -32.27 33.67 48.20
CA GLN A 175 -33.60 33.06 48.27
C GLN A 175 -33.59 31.74 47.50
N CYS A 176 -34.15 30.70 48.12
CA CYS A 176 -34.27 29.35 47.57
C CYS A 176 -35.71 28.81 47.55
N GLY A 177 -36.69 29.62 47.98
CA GLY A 177 -38.09 29.21 48.00
C GLY A 177 -39.05 30.31 48.44
N GLY A 178 -40.34 30.03 48.33
CA GLY A 178 -41.45 30.95 48.60
C GLY A 178 -42.54 30.88 47.52
N GLN A 179 -43.77 31.27 47.84
CA GLN A 179 -44.84 31.39 46.84
C GLN A 179 -44.43 32.34 45.72
N GLY A 180 -44.46 31.85 44.48
CA GLY A 180 -44.05 32.58 43.28
C GLY A 180 -42.55 32.53 42.95
N TYR A 181 -41.75 31.81 43.72
CA TYR A 181 -40.33 31.63 43.44
C TYR A 181 -40.10 30.58 42.34
N ASN A 182 -39.44 31.00 41.25
CA ASN A 182 -39.07 30.14 40.10
C ASN A 182 -37.53 30.03 39.93
N GLY A 183 -36.76 30.27 40.99
CA GLY A 183 -35.30 30.25 40.93
C GLY A 183 -34.69 28.86 41.12
N GLN A 184 -33.36 28.79 41.01
CA GLN A 184 -32.59 27.54 41.07
C GLN A 184 -32.44 26.97 42.49
N ASN A 185 -31.95 25.72 42.58
CA ASN A 185 -31.70 25.02 43.84
C ASN A 185 -30.48 25.59 44.60
N TRP A 186 -30.41 25.30 45.91
CA TRP A 186 -29.32 25.75 46.78
C TRP A 186 -28.06 24.86 46.66
N PRO A 187 -26.87 25.34 47.06
CA PRO A 187 -25.62 24.59 46.98
C PRO A 187 -25.63 23.34 47.87
N ASP A 188 -24.89 22.28 47.47
CA ASP A 188 -24.85 21.00 48.20
C ASP A 188 -24.43 21.14 49.67
N ASN A 189 -23.63 22.16 50.02
CA ASN A 189 -23.17 22.43 51.39
C ASN A 189 -24.15 23.26 52.24
N ASP A 190 -25.22 23.76 51.64
CA ASP A 190 -26.24 24.57 52.29
C ASP A 190 -27.59 23.80 52.30
N LYS A 191 -28.54 24.28 53.10
CA LYS A 191 -29.94 23.82 53.13
C LYS A 191 -30.86 25.00 52.88
N CYS A 192 -32.00 24.76 52.24
CA CYS A 192 -33.04 25.79 52.12
C CYS A 192 -33.85 25.86 53.42
N GLN A 193 -33.61 26.89 54.22
CA GLN A 193 -34.34 27.13 55.45
C GLN A 193 -35.60 27.94 55.16
N PHE A 194 -36.75 27.35 55.49
CA PHE A 194 -38.04 28.03 55.43
C PHE A 194 -38.15 29.10 56.52
N TRP A 195 -38.58 30.30 56.15
CA TRP A 195 -38.88 31.38 57.10
C TRP A 195 -40.37 31.71 57.12
N ASN A 196 -41.00 31.85 55.95
CA ASN A 196 -42.43 32.06 55.81
C ASN A 196 -42.91 31.61 54.42
N GLN A 197 -44.22 31.66 54.18
CA GLN A 197 -44.83 31.17 52.93
C GLN A 197 -44.30 31.86 51.66
N TRP A 198 -43.72 33.05 51.77
CA TRP A 198 -43.20 33.84 50.64
C TRP A 198 -41.67 33.78 50.53
N TYR A 199 -40.96 33.23 51.52
CA TYR A 199 -39.51 33.34 51.59
C TYR A 199 -38.84 32.16 52.31
N SER A 200 -37.86 31.56 51.64
CA SER A 200 -36.92 30.57 52.17
C SER A 200 -35.51 30.92 51.69
N GLN A 201 -34.48 30.64 52.49
CA GLN A 201 -33.10 31.10 52.25
C GLN A 201 -32.08 29.96 52.33
N CYS A 202 -31.05 30.00 51.48
CA CYS A 202 -29.88 29.13 51.55
C CYS A 202 -29.07 29.43 52.81
N VAL A 203 -28.93 28.48 53.74
CA VAL A 203 -28.10 28.61 54.94
C VAL A 203 -27.15 27.41 55.07
N PRO A 204 -25.99 27.55 55.72
CA PRO A 204 -25.08 26.43 55.94
C PRO A 204 -25.74 25.24 56.64
N LYS A 205 -25.39 24.03 56.22
CA LYS A 205 -25.63 22.82 57.02
C LYS A 205 -24.65 22.83 58.19
N ASN A 206 -25.15 23.04 59.41
CA ASN A 206 -24.38 22.79 60.65
C ASN A 206 -24.27 21.30 60.92
#